data_AF-A0A7X6P796-F1
#
_entry.id   AF-A0A7X6P796-F1
#
_cell.length_a   1.000
_cell.length_b   1.000
_cell.length_c   1.000
_cell.angle_alpha   90.00
_cell.angle_beta   90.00
_cell.angle_gamma   90.00
#
_symmetry.space_group_name_H-M   'P 1'
#
loop_
_entity.id
_entity.type
_entity.pdbx_description
1 polymer ?
#
loop_
_entity_poly.entity_id
_entity_poly.type
_entity_poly.pdbx_seq_one_letter_code
_entity_poly.pdbx_strand_id
1 'polypeptide(L)'
;TQGWRWLDLRGLTGDLVADHSRWVDPVIENVTYCTARISGASNPSGQREQDVYLRALEHSGSASTISFGNYVSRVATAPLAVAGRNGKPVISHPQWPLMVQDGAENDVPGARFMASVARREEKGSDVNVASHLLIDVLTGVVDAAVVISNDSDLAFPISFVRERVPVGLINPTKGYRAGKLAGHPTDGVGNHWWYQLQPADWYEHQLPLAIGDRISKPSEW
;
A
#
# COMPACT_ATOMS: atom_id res chain seq x y z
N THR A 1 -21.05 -10.38 5.35
CA THR A 1 -20.83 -9.73 4.04
C THR A 1 -19.68 -10.46 3.39
N GLN A 2 -19.78 -10.85 2.11
CA GLN A 2 -18.60 -11.33 1.38
C GLN A 2 -17.49 -10.28 1.53
N GLY A 3 -16.30 -10.69 1.99
CA GLY A 3 -15.15 -9.80 2.05
C GLY A 3 -14.58 -9.59 0.64
N TRP A 4 -13.77 -8.53 0.53
CA TRP A 4 -13.16 -8.05 -0.72
C TRP A 4 -11.68 -8.45 -0.86
N ARG A 5 -11.17 -9.26 0.07
CA ARG A 5 -9.73 -9.58 0.18
C ARG A 5 -9.25 -10.56 -0.90
N TRP A 6 -10.16 -11.29 -1.55
CA TRP A 6 -9.85 -12.33 -2.54
C TRP A 6 -9.90 -11.76 -3.96
N LEU A 7 -9.08 -10.75 -4.21
CA LEU A 7 -9.19 -9.88 -5.38
C LEU A 7 -8.44 -10.45 -6.60
N ASP A 8 -9.05 -10.32 -7.78
CA ASP A 8 -8.38 -10.51 -9.06
C ASP A 8 -7.80 -9.17 -9.54
N LEU A 9 -6.49 -9.00 -9.33
CA LEU A 9 -5.75 -7.79 -9.69
C LEU A 9 -5.71 -7.55 -11.21
N ARG A 10 -5.52 -8.60 -11.99
CA ARG A 10 -5.45 -8.50 -13.45
C ARG A 10 -6.82 -8.16 -14.05
N GLY A 11 -7.87 -8.86 -13.61
CA GLY A 11 -9.24 -8.57 -14.02
C GLY A 11 -9.63 -7.13 -13.66
N LEU A 12 -9.46 -6.75 -12.38
CA LEU A 12 -9.71 -5.39 -11.90
C LEU A 12 -8.98 -4.33 -12.74
N THR A 13 -7.69 -4.53 -12.98
CA THR A 13 -6.90 -3.53 -13.71
C THR A 13 -7.34 -3.47 -15.19
N GLY A 14 -7.72 -4.60 -15.78
CA GLY A 14 -8.20 -4.66 -17.16
C GLY A 14 -9.45 -3.82 -17.37
N ASP A 15 -10.46 -4.03 -16.54
CA ASP A 15 -11.75 -3.33 -16.65
C ASP A 15 -11.57 -1.83 -16.36
N LEU A 16 -10.78 -1.46 -15.35
CA LEU A 16 -10.49 -0.06 -15.05
C LEU A 16 -9.75 0.67 -16.18
N VAL A 17 -8.80 -0.01 -16.84
CA VAL A 17 -8.11 0.56 -18.00
C VAL A 17 -9.07 0.72 -19.18
N ALA A 18 -9.92 -0.27 -19.44
CA ALA A 18 -10.91 -0.21 -20.51
C ALA A 18 -11.92 0.93 -20.31
N ASP A 19 -12.39 1.12 -19.07
CA ASP A 19 -13.46 2.06 -18.75
C ASP A 19 -12.99 3.51 -18.55
N HIS A 20 -11.74 3.71 -18.13
CA HIS A 20 -11.27 5.03 -17.71
C HIS A 20 -10.09 5.58 -18.52
N SER A 21 -9.39 4.75 -19.26
CA SER A 21 -8.30 5.21 -20.12
C SER A 21 -8.82 5.63 -21.51
N ARG A 22 -7.98 6.38 -22.23
CA ARG A 22 -8.16 6.64 -23.67
C ARG A 22 -7.14 5.86 -24.50
N TRP A 23 -6.55 4.82 -23.92
CA TRP A 23 -5.52 4.02 -24.58
C TRP A 23 -6.20 3.11 -25.60
N VAL A 24 -5.58 2.97 -26.77
CA VAL A 24 -6.14 2.18 -27.87
C VAL A 24 -5.67 0.74 -27.70
N ASP A 25 -6.62 -0.20 -27.68
CA ASP A 25 -6.39 -1.66 -27.56
C ASP A 25 -5.36 -2.06 -26.48
N PRO A 26 -5.55 -1.64 -25.21
CA PRO A 26 -4.58 -1.87 -24.15
C PRO A 26 -4.46 -3.37 -23.83
N VAL A 27 -3.21 -3.86 -23.74
CA VAL A 27 -2.89 -5.22 -23.30
C VAL A 27 -2.05 -5.14 -22.03
N ILE A 28 -2.43 -5.91 -21.01
CA ILE A 28 -1.68 -5.99 -19.75
C ILE A 28 -0.53 -6.99 -19.91
N GLU A 29 0.65 -6.47 -20.20
CA GLU A 29 1.90 -7.26 -20.27
C GLU A 29 2.26 -7.87 -18.91
N ASN A 30 2.34 -7.03 -17.87
CA ASN A 30 2.82 -7.43 -16.54
C ASN A 30 1.94 -6.85 -15.43
N VAL A 31 1.67 -7.66 -14.39
CA VAL A 31 1.08 -7.20 -13.13
C VAL A 31 2.06 -7.53 -12.00
N THR A 32 2.71 -6.51 -11.46
CA THR A 32 3.61 -6.65 -10.31
C THR A 32 2.88 -6.32 -9.02
N TYR A 33 2.73 -7.32 -8.14
CA TYR A 33 2.16 -7.15 -6.82
C TYR A 33 3.28 -7.05 -5.77
N CYS A 34 3.44 -5.85 -5.18
CA CYS A 34 4.43 -5.60 -4.13
C CYS A 34 3.79 -5.77 -2.75
N THR A 35 4.40 -6.59 -1.89
CA THR A 35 3.87 -6.87 -0.55
C THR A 35 4.97 -7.32 0.42
N ALA A 36 4.73 -7.29 1.73
CA ALA A 36 5.60 -7.92 2.71
C ALA A 36 4.92 -9.15 3.33
N ARG A 37 5.69 -10.22 3.56
CA ARG A 37 5.16 -11.46 4.16
C ARG A 37 4.86 -11.30 5.64
N ILE A 38 3.63 -11.59 6.03
CA ILE A 38 3.21 -11.58 7.43
C ILE A 38 4.01 -12.63 8.21
N SER A 39 4.62 -12.21 9.32
CA SER A 39 5.31 -13.14 10.21
C SER A 39 4.30 -14.00 10.98
N GLY A 40 4.42 -15.32 10.81
CA GLY A 40 3.64 -16.31 11.55
C GLY A 40 3.85 -16.29 13.06
N ALA A 41 4.98 -15.77 13.55
CA ALA A 41 5.28 -15.73 14.99
C ALA A 41 4.29 -14.85 15.78
N SER A 42 3.74 -13.82 15.14
CA SER A 42 2.77 -12.90 15.76
C SER A 42 1.35 -13.06 15.21
N ASN A 43 1.21 -13.54 13.98
CA ASN A 43 -0.10 -13.72 13.34
C ASN A 43 -0.12 -14.98 12.44
N PRO A 44 -0.25 -16.19 13.04
CA PRO A 44 -0.25 -17.45 12.28
C PRO A 44 -1.45 -17.59 11.32
N SER A 45 -2.62 -17.05 11.66
CA SER A 45 -3.79 -17.07 10.76
C SER A 45 -3.58 -16.15 9.57
N GLY A 46 -3.19 -14.89 9.80
CA GLY A 46 -2.93 -13.93 8.73
C GLY A 46 -1.79 -14.35 7.79
N GLN A 47 -0.75 -15.01 8.31
CA GLN A 47 0.28 -15.61 7.44
C GLN A 47 -0.32 -16.66 6.51
N ARG A 48 -1.10 -17.61 7.05
CA ARG A 48 -1.70 -18.69 6.24
C ARG A 48 -2.68 -18.13 5.20
N GLU A 49 -3.51 -17.17 5.59
CA GLU A 49 -4.45 -16.47 4.69
C GLU A 49 -3.70 -15.75 3.57
N GLN A 50 -2.64 -15.01 3.89
CA GLN A 50 -1.80 -14.34 2.89
C GLN A 50 -1.12 -15.34 1.96
N ASP A 51 -0.50 -16.41 2.49
CA ASP A 51 0.17 -17.43 1.68
C ASP A 51 -0.81 -18.09 0.69
N VAL A 52 -2.06 -18.33 1.10
CA VAL A 52 -3.12 -18.85 0.22
C VAL A 52 -3.41 -17.85 -0.91
N TYR A 53 -3.51 -16.56 -0.61
CA TYR A 53 -3.76 -15.52 -1.60
C TYR A 53 -2.58 -15.29 -2.55
N LEU A 54 -1.35 -15.29 -2.06
CA LEU A 54 -0.17 -15.16 -2.93
C LEU A 54 -0.08 -16.33 -3.91
N ARG A 55 -0.34 -17.56 -3.43
CA ARG A 55 -0.44 -18.73 -4.32
C ARG A 55 -1.57 -18.60 -5.32
N ALA A 56 -2.72 -18.07 -4.91
CA ALA A 56 -3.85 -17.82 -5.81
C ALA A 56 -3.49 -16.85 -6.93
N LEU A 57 -2.86 -15.71 -6.60
CA LEU A 57 -2.42 -14.72 -7.56
C LEU A 57 -1.47 -15.30 -8.62
N GLU A 58 -0.52 -16.14 -8.20
CA GLU A 58 0.40 -16.83 -9.11
C GLU A 58 -0.32 -17.87 -9.98
N HIS A 59 -1.18 -18.69 -9.39
CA HIS A 59 -1.82 -19.80 -10.12
C HIS A 59 -2.95 -19.35 -11.06
N SER A 60 -3.65 -18.26 -10.75
CA SER A 60 -4.65 -17.69 -11.64
C SER A 60 -4.06 -16.79 -12.72
N GLY A 61 -2.77 -16.43 -12.62
CA GLY A 61 -2.14 -15.42 -13.48
C GLY A 61 -2.61 -13.99 -13.16
N SER A 62 -3.29 -13.78 -12.04
CA SER A 62 -3.76 -12.47 -11.60
C SER A 62 -2.60 -11.52 -11.25
N ALA A 63 -1.48 -12.06 -10.77
CA ALA A 63 -0.20 -11.35 -10.72
C ALA A 63 0.85 -12.11 -11.53
N SER A 64 1.57 -11.40 -12.39
CA SER A 64 2.72 -11.96 -13.12
C SER A 64 3.95 -12.09 -12.23
N THR A 65 4.17 -11.10 -11.36
CA THR A 65 5.32 -11.03 -10.47
C THR A 65 4.86 -10.64 -9.07
N ILE A 66 5.37 -11.31 -8.04
CA ILE A 66 5.20 -10.89 -6.65
C ILE A 66 6.55 -10.44 -6.10
N SER A 67 6.63 -9.18 -5.68
CA SER A 67 7.86 -8.56 -5.19
C SER A 67 7.80 -8.36 -3.68
N PHE A 68 8.69 -9.01 -2.95
CA PHE A 68 8.65 -9.05 -1.49
C PHE A 68 9.48 -7.95 -0.83
N GLY A 69 8.80 -7.12 -0.03
CA GLY A 69 9.42 -6.35 1.04
C GLY A 69 9.57 -7.18 2.31
N ASN A 70 9.91 -6.53 3.42
CA ASN A 70 10.12 -7.20 4.70
C ASN A 70 9.43 -6.44 5.84
N TYR A 71 9.01 -7.17 6.89
CA TYR A 71 8.65 -6.55 8.16
C TYR A 71 9.87 -6.46 9.06
N VAL A 72 10.10 -5.28 9.61
CA VAL A 72 11.09 -5.06 10.67
C VAL A 72 10.34 -4.89 11.98
N SER A 73 10.70 -5.72 12.96
CA SER A 73 10.21 -5.59 14.34
C SER A 73 11.36 -5.15 15.23
N ARG A 74 11.16 -4.07 15.98
CA ARG A 74 12.16 -3.55 16.92
C ARG A 74 11.50 -2.93 18.13
N VAL A 75 12.23 -2.88 19.23
CA VAL A 75 11.89 -1.98 20.33
C VAL A 75 12.29 -0.56 19.92
N ALA A 76 11.33 0.36 19.95
CA ALA A 76 11.57 1.78 19.74
C ALA A 76 11.29 2.53 21.04
N THR A 77 12.19 3.43 21.42
CA THR A 77 11.98 4.34 22.56
C THR A 77 11.60 5.71 22.04
N ALA A 78 10.48 6.25 22.52
CA ALA A 78 9.96 7.55 22.12
C ALA A 78 9.28 8.27 23.30
N PRO A 79 9.08 9.60 23.23
CA PRO A 79 8.29 10.31 24.21
C PRO A 79 6.86 9.74 24.30
N LEU A 80 6.38 9.54 25.53
CA LEU A 80 4.99 9.14 25.78
C LEU A 80 4.06 10.22 25.25
N ALA A 81 3.03 9.81 24.52
CA ALA A 81 2.04 10.70 23.96
C ALA A 81 0.64 10.11 24.11
N VAL A 82 -0.34 11.00 24.20
CA VAL A 82 -1.76 10.67 24.05
C VAL A 82 -2.24 11.08 22.66
N ALA A 83 -3.35 10.49 22.21
CA ALA A 83 -3.95 10.83 20.93
C ALA A 83 -4.61 12.22 21.02
N GLY A 84 -4.09 13.17 20.25
CA GLY A 84 -4.72 14.46 20.01
C GLY A 84 -5.69 14.41 18.82
N ARG A 85 -6.05 15.60 18.31
CA ARG A 85 -6.95 15.74 17.15
C ARG A 85 -6.37 15.00 15.94
N ASN A 86 -7.20 14.21 15.28
CA ASN A 86 -6.85 13.38 14.12
C ASN A 86 -5.69 12.38 14.40
N GLY A 87 -5.56 11.93 15.65
CA GLY A 87 -4.53 10.96 16.04
C GLY A 87 -3.10 11.53 16.09
N LYS A 88 -2.93 12.84 15.97
CA LYS A 88 -1.61 13.47 16.14
C LYS A 88 -1.12 13.27 17.58
N PRO A 89 0.15 12.92 17.80
CA PRO A 89 0.67 12.69 19.14
C PRO A 89 0.75 14.01 19.92
N VAL A 90 0.19 14.02 21.13
CA VAL A 90 0.37 15.09 22.11
C VAL A 90 1.25 14.56 23.23
N ILE A 91 2.43 15.13 23.39
CA ILE A 91 3.41 14.66 24.38
C ILE A 91 2.84 14.80 25.78
N SER A 92 2.95 13.72 26.55
CA SER A 92 2.55 13.69 27.96
C SER A 92 3.64 14.33 28.80
N HIS A 93 3.24 15.34 29.57
CA HIS A 93 4.08 16.04 30.53
C HIS A 93 3.68 15.69 31.97
N PRO A 94 4.56 15.88 32.96
CA PRO A 94 4.23 15.73 34.36
C PRO A 94 3.00 16.56 34.74
N GLN A 95 2.04 15.91 35.38
CA GLN A 95 0.80 16.51 35.88
C GLN A 95 0.22 15.57 36.92
N TRP A 96 -0.45 16.12 37.94
CA TRP A 96 -1.08 15.28 38.98
C TRP A 96 -2.02 14.24 38.34
N PRO A 97 -1.96 12.97 38.79
CA PRO A 97 -1.31 12.51 40.02
C PRO A 97 0.20 12.18 39.92
N LEU A 98 0.84 12.35 38.76
CA LEU A 98 2.24 11.96 38.53
C LEU A 98 3.13 13.17 38.19
N MET A 99 3.90 13.63 39.18
CA MET A 99 4.90 14.69 39.05
C MET A 99 6.32 14.11 38.93
N VAL A 100 7.26 14.89 38.42
CA VAL A 100 8.69 14.53 38.31
C VAL A 100 9.52 15.59 39.02
N GLN A 101 10.45 15.15 39.85
CA GLN A 101 11.39 16.02 40.57
C GLN A 101 12.84 15.65 40.22
N ASP A 102 13.75 16.62 40.34
CA ASP A 102 15.19 16.38 40.22
C ASP A 102 15.79 15.82 41.52
N GLY A 103 17.11 15.61 41.53
CA GLY A 103 17.82 15.09 42.70
C GLY A 103 17.84 16.04 43.92
N ALA A 104 17.39 17.28 43.76
CA ALA A 104 17.26 18.28 44.81
C ALA A 104 15.78 18.54 45.18
N GLU A 105 14.88 17.62 44.79
CA GLU A 105 13.44 17.67 45.06
C GLU A 105 12.72 18.88 44.43
N ASN A 106 13.30 19.52 43.41
CA ASN A 106 12.62 20.57 42.67
C ASN A 106 11.76 19.96 41.55
N ASP A 107 10.55 20.48 41.37
CA ASP A 107 9.67 20.07 40.28
C ASP A 107 10.30 20.36 38.91
N VAL A 108 10.20 19.38 38.00
CA VAL A 108 10.72 19.47 36.63
C VAL A 108 9.55 19.46 35.64
N PRO A 109 8.85 20.59 35.44
CA PRO A 109 7.66 20.67 34.58
C PRO A 109 7.97 20.36 33.10
N GLY A 110 9.22 20.55 32.67
CA GLY A 110 9.68 20.24 31.32
C GLY A 110 10.10 18.78 31.11
N ALA A 111 10.01 17.92 32.12
CA ALA A 111 10.38 16.53 31.99
C ALA A 111 9.50 15.80 30.95
N ARG A 112 10.04 14.72 30.39
CA ARG A 112 9.35 13.87 29.41
C ARG A 112 9.34 12.45 29.90
N PHE A 113 8.18 11.82 29.85
CA PHE A 113 8.09 10.37 30.00
C PHE A 113 8.57 9.71 28.71
N MET A 114 9.43 8.71 28.83
CA MET A 114 9.91 7.92 27.70
C MET A 114 9.32 6.51 27.81
N ALA A 115 8.82 5.98 26.69
CA ALA A 115 8.25 4.63 26.63
C ALA A 115 8.94 3.80 25.56
N SER A 116 9.18 2.53 25.87
CA SER A 116 9.61 1.53 24.90
C SER A 116 8.38 0.83 24.33
N VAL A 117 8.24 0.86 23.01
CA VAL A 117 7.13 0.23 22.28
C VAL A 117 7.64 -0.80 21.29
N ALA A 118 6.92 -1.90 21.15
CA ALA A 118 7.14 -2.85 20.06
C ALA A 118 6.63 -2.21 18.77
N ARG A 119 7.55 -1.80 17.89
CA ARG A 119 7.23 -1.19 16.60
C ARG A 119 7.42 -2.22 15.51
N ARG A 120 6.36 -2.48 14.75
CA ARG A 120 6.38 -3.28 13.52
C ARG A 120 6.20 -2.35 12.33
N GLU A 121 7.13 -2.40 11.39
CA GLU A 121 7.12 -1.55 10.20
C GLU A 121 7.29 -2.41 8.96
N GLU A 122 6.48 -2.15 7.94
CA GLU A 122 6.75 -2.66 6.60
C GLU A 122 7.87 -1.84 5.96
N LYS A 123 8.75 -2.50 5.20
CA LYS A 123 9.82 -1.84 4.47
C LYS A 123 9.95 -2.41 3.06
N GLY A 124 10.17 -1.51 2.10
CA GLY A 124 10.65 -1.83 0.76
C GLY A 124 9.54 -2.12 -0.27
N SER A 125 8.28 -2.20 0.13
CA SER A 125 7.18 -2.39 -0.84
C SER A 125 7.00 -1.16 -1.75
N ASP A 126 7.05 0.03 -1.17
CA ASP A 126 7.13 1.33 -1.85
C ASP A 126 8.31 1.41 -2.84
N VAL A 127 9.50 1.03 -2.36
CA VAL A 127 10.73 0.99 -3.18
C VAL A 127 10.59 0.00 -4.33
N ASN A 128 9.98 -1.17 -4.09
CA ASN A 128 9.76 -2.18 -5.12
C ASN A 128 8.77 -1.67 -6.18
N VAL A 129 7.66 -1.04 -5.79
CA VAL A 129 6.71 -0.42 -6.74
C VAL A 129 7.42 0.61 -7.61
N ALA A 130 8.17 1.54 -7.00
CA ALA A 130 8.91 2.56 -7.74
C ALA A 130 9.95 1.95 -8.68
N SER A 131 10.67 0.92 -8.22
CA SER A 131 11.74 0.29 -8.99
C SER A 131 11.21 -0.47 -10.19
N HIS A 132 10.20 -1.32 -10.02
CA HIS A 132 9.57 -2.03 -11.13
C HIS A 132 8.98 -1.05 -12.15
N LEU A 133 8.25 -0.03 -11.69
CA LEU A 133 7.69 1.00 -12.56
C LEU A 133 8.78 1.70 -13.40
N LEU A 134 9.88 2.12 -12.77
CA LEU A 134 10.96 2.80 -13.47
C LEU A 134 11.71 1.86 -14.42
N ILE A 135 11.98 0.61 -14.01
CA ILE A 135 12.67 -0.38 -14.84
C ILE A 135 11.85 -0.67 -16.10
N ASP A 136 10.55 -0.96 -15.96
CA ASP A 136 9.70 -1.35 -17.09
C ASP A 136 9.63 -0.21 -18.13
N VAL A 137 9.51 1.04 -17.66
CA VAL A 137 9.43 2.22 -18.54
C VAL A 137 10.79 2.56 -19.15
N LEU A 138 11.89 2.51 -18.39
CA LEU A 138 13.22 2.87 -18.89
C LEU A 138 13.83 1.81 -19.80
N THR A 139 13.39 0.56 -19.68
CA THR A 139 13.79 -0.52 -20.60
C THR A 139 12.89 -0.60 -21.84
N GLY A 140 11.80 0.17 -21.88
CA GLY A 140 10.89 0.22 -23.03
C GLY A 140 10.09 -1.07 -23.24
N VAL A 141 9.86 -1.84 -22.17
CA VAL A 141 9.03 -3.06 -22.24
C VAL A 141 7.53 -2.76 -22.13
N VAL A 142 7.17 -1.54 -21.75
CA VAL A 142 5.78 -1.05 -21.70
C VAL A 142 5.66 0.33 -22.33
N ASP A 143 4.53 0.56 -23.02
CA ASP A 143 4.19 1.84 -23.65
C ASP A 143 3.28 2.72 -22.77
N ALA A 144 2.77 2.16 -21.67
CA ALA A 144 1.94 2.83 -20.67
C ALA A 144 2.04 2.09 -19.32
N ALA A 145 1.75 2.78 -18.22
CA ALA A 145 1.84 2.18 -16.88
C ALA A 145 0.61 2.51 -16.03
N VAL A 146 0.18 1.55 -15.21
CA VAL A 146 -0.86 1.77 -14.19
C VAL A 146 -0.26 1.56 -12.81
N VAL A 147 -0.49 2.50 -11.91
CA VAL A 147 -0.07 2.43 -10.50
C VAL A 147 -1.30 2.45 -9.62
N ILE A 148 -1.50 1.38 -8.84
CA ILE A 148 -2.58 1.30 -7.84
C ILE A 148 -1.96 1.59 -6.46
N SER A 149 -1.94 2.86 -6.07
CA SER A 149 -1.41 3.32 -4.79
C SER A 149 -1.89 4.73 -4.45
N ASN A 150 -1.95 5.04 -3.16
CA ASN A 150 -2.11 6.41 -2.67
C ASN A 150 -0.91 6.88 -1.83
N ASP A 151 0.24 6.21 -1.97
CA ASP A 151 1.45 6.55 -1.25
C ASP A 151 2.15 7.75 -1.87
N SER A 152 2.32 8.80 -1.09
CA SER A 152 2.93 10.05 -1.53
C SER A 152 4.43 9.95 -1.81
N ASP A 153 5.08 8.88 -1.33
CA ASP A 153 6.51 8.65 -1.57
C ASP A 153 6.78 8.21 -3.02
N LEU A 154 5.74 7.78 -3.75
CA LEU A 154 5.79 7.48 -5.19
C LEU A 154 5.70 8.74 -6.07
N ALA A 155 5.64 9.95 -5.51
CA ALA A 155 5.45 11.18 -6.28
C ALA A 155 6.54 11.40 -7.34
N PHE A 156 7.80 11.24 -6.97
CA PHE A 156 8.92 11.40 -7.90
C PHE A 156 8.90 10.36 -9.03
N PRO A 157 8.89 9.03 -8.77
CA PRO A 157 8.89 8.05 -9.86
C PRO A 157 7.68 8.21 -10.78
N ILE A 158 6.48 8.52 -10.25
CA ILE A 158 5.31 8.78 -11.09
C ILE A 158 5.52 10.02 -11.96
N SER A 159 5.98 11.14 -11.40
CA SER A 159 6.24 12.36 -12.20
C SER A 159 7.27 12.13 -13.30
N PHE A 160 8.32 11.36 -13.02
CA PHE A 160 9.37 11.03 -13.99
C PHE A 160 8.86 10.15 -15.13
N VAL A 161 7.97 9.20 -14.82
CA VAL A 161 7.38 8.27 -15.80
C VAL A 161 6.39 9.00 -16.71
N ARG A 162 5.64 9.97 -16.19
CA ARG A 162 4.71 10.79 -16.98
C ARG A 162 5.40 11.51 -18.15
N GLU A 163 6.68 11.84 -18.02
CA GLU A 163 7.49 12.42 -19.09
C GLU A 163 7.84 11.43 -20.23
N ARG A 164 7.48 10.15 -20.10
CA ARG A 164 7.89 9.08 -21.03
C ARG A 164 6.73 8.26 -21.57
N VAL A 165 5.79 7.89 -20.71
CA VAL A 165 4.63 7.07 -21.09
C VAL A 165 3.36 7.58 -20.40
N PRO A 166 2.17 7.37 -20.99
CA PRO A 166 0.90 7.58 -20.31
C PRO A 166 0.81 6.79 -19.00
N VAL A 167 0.12 7.35 -18.01
CA VAL A 167 0.05 6.79 -16.66
C VAL A 167 -1.38 6.83 -16.13
N GLY A 168 -1.89 5.67 -15.72
CA GLY A 168 -3.08 5.56 -14.89
C GLY A 168 -2.70 5.54 -13.42
N LEU A 169 -3.24 6.44 -12.60
CA LEU A 169 -3.04 6.42 -11.15
C LEU A 169 -4.37 6.14 -10.43
N ILE A 170 -4.43 4.99 -9.79
CA ILE A 170 -5.62 4.49 -9.09
C ILE A 170 -5.40 4.60 -7.58
N ASN A 171 -6.31 5.29 -6.89
CA ASN A 171 -6.33 5.39 -5.43
C ASN A 171 -7.20 4.27 -4.84
N PRO A 172 -6.62 3.29 -4.12
CA PRO A 172 -7.37 2.19 -3.51
C PRO A 172 -8.05 2.55 -2.18
N THR A 173 -7.94 3.80 -1.71
CA THR A 173 -8.44 4.22 -0.40
C THR A 173 -9.70 5.09 -0.52
N LYS A 174 -10.51 5.15 0.54
CA LYS A 174 -11.65 6.07 0.63
C LYS A 174 -11.24 7.54 0.76
N GLY A 175 -10.01 7.80 1.19
CA GLY A 175 -9.49 9.15 1.37
C GLY A 175 -9.19 9.82 0.03
N TYR A 176 -9.08 11.15 0.05
CA TYR A 176 -8.64 11.89 -1.12
C TYR A 176 -7.26 11.41 -1.61
N ARG A 177 -7.05 11.51 -2.92
CA ARG A 177 -5.73 11.27 -3.53
C ARG A 177 -4.69 12.17 -2.84
N ALA A 178 -3.54 11.61 -2.51
CA ALA A 178 -2.44 12.36 -1.94
C ALA A 178 -2.06 13.52 -2.87
N GLY A 179 -1.96 14.74 -2.31
CA GLY A 179 -1.72 15.95 -3.10
C GLY A 179 -0.44 15.88 -3.93
N LYS A 180 0.62 15.22 -3.42
CA LYS A 180 1.88 15.02 -4.14
C LYS A 180 1.75 14.13 -5.39
N LEU A 181 0.67 13.35 -5.51
CA LEU A 181 0.40 12.48 -6.66
C LEU A 181 -0.50 13.15 -7.70
N ALA A 182 -0.92 14.40 -7.46
CA ALA A 182 -1.68 15.18 -8.42
C ALA A 182 -0.90 15.41 -9.72
N GLY A 183 -1.63 15.83 -10.75
CA GLY A 183 -1.09 16.14 -12.07
C GLY A 183 -2.24 16.46 -13.03
N HIS A 184 -1.88 16.75 -14.26
CA HIS A 184 -2.82 17.02 -15.35
C HIS A 184 -2.72 15.94 -16.43
N PRO A 185 -3.84 15.64 -17.13
CA PRO A 185 -3.82 14.69 -18.25
C PRO A 185 -2.84 15.05 -19.37
N THR A 186 -2.35 16.30 -19.41
CA THR A 186 -1.42 16.85 -20.40
C THR A 186 0.01 17.00 -19.89
N ASP A 187 0.32 16.58 -18.67
CA ASP A 187 1.70 16.55 -18.17
C ASP A 187 2.55 15.63 -19.08
N GLY A 188 3.84 15.90 -19.23
CA GLY A 188 4.75 15.04 -20.01
C GLY A 188 4.23 14.62 -21.38
N VAL A 189 4.10 13.32 -21.62
CA VAL A 189 3.58 12.77 -22.90
C VAL A 189 2.06 12.82 -23.01
N GLY A 190 1.36 13.12 -21.91
CA GLY A 190 -0.09 13.22 -21.85
C GLY A 190 -0.82 11.88 -21.78
N ASN A 191 -2.15 11.94 -21.92
CA ASN A 191 -3.06 10.79 -21.76
C ASN A 191 -2.97 10.10 -20.39
N HIS A 192 -2.58 10.85 -19.35
CA HIS A 192 -2.67 10.40 -17.98
C HIS A 192 -4.11 10.43 -17.48
N TRP A 193 -4.45 9.49 -16.61
CA TRP A 193 -5.78 9.41 -16.02
C TRP A 193 -5.70 9.01 -14.55
N TRP A 194 -6.76 9.30 -13.82
CA TRP A 194 -6.86 9.03 -12.40
C TRP A 194 -8.22 8.46 -12.07
N TYR A 195 -8.23 7.54 -11.11
CA TYR A 195 -9.46 6.95 -10.62
C TYR A 195 -9.34 6.64 -9.13
N GLN A 196 -10.47 6.60 -8.43
CA GLN A 196 -10.55 6.18 -7.04
C GLN A 196 -11.47 4.98 -6.97
N LEU A 197 -10.95 3.86 -6.43
CA LEU A 197 -11.70 2.63 -6.36
C LEU A 197 -12.99 2.81 -5.54
N GLN A 198 -14.09 2.36 -6.13
CA GLN A 198 -15.40 2.26 -5.52
C GLN A 198 -15.61 0.86 -4.96
N PRO A 199 -16.55 0.68 -4.00
CA PRO A 199 -16.88 -0.62 -3.47
C PRO A 199 -17.20 -1.69 -4.54
N ALA A 200 -17.89 -1.31 -5.62
CA ALA A 200 -18.23 -2.22 -6.72
C ALA A 200 -16.99 -2.86 -7.35
N ASP A 201 -15.96 -2.06 -7.65
CA ASP A 201 -14.70 -2.54 -8.21
C ASP A 201 -14.09 -3.68 -7.37
N TRP A 202 -14.16 -3.58 -6.04
CA TRP A 202 -13.65 -4.64 -5.18
C TRP A 202 -14.52 -5.90 -5.23
N TYR A 203 -15.84 -5.76 -5.15
CA TYR A 203 -16.75 -6.90 -5.04
C TYR A 203 -16.94 -7.64 -6.37
N GLU A 204 -16.86 -6.94 -7.49
CA GLU A 204 -17.05 -7.51 -8.83
C GLU A 204 -15.80 -8.25 -9.32
N HIS A 205 -14.62 -7.85 -8.85
CA HIS A 205 -13.34 -8.45 -9.25
C HIS A 205 -12.79 -9.44 -8.20
N GLN A 206 -13.61 -10.36 -7.72
CA GLN A 206 -13.13 -11.43 -6.84
C GLN A 206 -12.65 -12.63 -7.67
N LEU A 207 -11.52 -13.22 -7.27
CA LEU A 207 -11.06 -14.49 -7.81
C LEU A 207 -12.13 -15.58 -7.59
N PRO A 208 -12.15 -16.64 -8.42
CA PRO A 208 -13.01 -17.80 -8.18
C PRO A 208 -12.80 -18.38 -6.78
N LEU A 209 -13.86 -18.95 -6.19
CA LEU A 209 -13.80 -19.54 -4.84
C LEU A 209 -12.75 -20.66 -4.71
N ALA A 210 -12.46 -21.35 -5.82
CA ALA A 210 -11.39 -22.32 -5.92
C ALA A 210 -10.57 -22.08 -7.21
N ILE A 211 -9.24 -22.19 -7.09
CA ILE A 211 -8.29 -22.09 -8.19
C ILE A 211 -7.59 -23.45 -8.31
N GLY A 212 -7.98 -24.22 -9.31
CA GLY A 212 -7.63 -25.63 -9.42
C GLY A 212 -8.06 -26.44 -8.20
N ASP A 213 -7.39 -27.57 -7.95
CA ASP A 213 -7.81 -28.53 -6.92
C ASP A 213 -7.25 -28.23 -5.51
N ARG A 214 -6.35 -27.23 -5.38
CA ARG A 214 -5.50 -27.08 -4.16
C ARG A 214 -5.57 -25.71 -3.50
N ILE A 215 -6.26 -24.74 -4.08
CA ILE A 215 -6.32 -23.38 -3.57
C ILE A 215 -7.79 -23.00 -3.46
N SER A 216 -8.23 -22.68 -2.25
CA SER A 216 -9.59 -22.21 -1.97
C SER A 216 -9.54 -20.90 -1.22
N LYS A 217 -10.56 -20.06 -1.44
CA LYS A 217 -10.73 -18.81 -0.72
C LYS A 217 -10.77 -19.08 0.80
N PRO A 218 -9.97 -18.39 1.62
CA PRO A 218 -10.03 -18.52 3.07
C PRO A 218 -11.44 -18.24 3.60
N SER A 219 -11.90 -19.02 4.58
CA SER A 219 -13.26 -18.91 5.14
C SER A 219 -13.55 -17.55 5.80
N GLU A 220 -12.51 -16.89 6.31
CA GLU A 220 -12.58 -15.59 6.98
C GLU A 220 -12.65 -14.40 6.00
N TRP A 221 -12.62 -14.65 4.68
CA TRP A 221 -12.52 -13.63 3.63
C TRP A 221 -13.77 -13.51 2.76
#